data_AF-A0A8X7VF02-F1
#
_entry.id   AF-A0A8X7VF02-F1
#
_cell.length_a   1.000
_cell.length_b   1.000
_cell.length_c   1.000
_cell.angle_alpha   90.00
_cell.angle_beta   90.00
_cell.angle_gamma   90.00
#
_symmetry.space_group_name_H-M   'P 1'
#
loop_
_entity.id
_entity.type
_entity.pdbx_description
1 polymer ?
#
loop_
_entity_poly.entity_id
_entity_poly.type
_entity_poly.pdbx_seq_one_letter_code
_entity_poly.pdbx_strand_id
1 'polypeptide(L)'
;MEEETTCYYGCPEDFDPDEDMQLFDQELDKIGGGYEIDFNKFRYCFGWKPLDLDDGGTCFLTTYKAGNFEFSGEFSGHTGGCLRRINSSFTMVDEPETNRDFIATLANLVLTNHNEKELSGTNLELGNILIANFHLSCGFSFYISFQVNDPSDNQTKPYRAVVRYFPGEIEVVSCNPKD
;
A
#
# COMPACT_ATOMS: atom_id res chain seq x y z
N MET A 1 18.02 -19.35 20.23
CA MET A 1 18.83 -19.33 18.99
C MET A 1 17.94 -18.62 18.00
N GLU A 2 17.99 -17.30 18.05
CA GLU A 2 17.17 -16.41 17.24
C GLU A 2 18.00 -16.11 15.99
N GLU A 3 17.46 -16.40 14.80
CA GLU A 3 18.09 -16.05 13.54
C GLU A 3 18.08 -14.54 13.38
N GLU A 4 19.24 -13.91 13.58
CA GLU A 4 19.49 -12.54 13.18
C GLU A 4 19.44 -12.47 11.65
N THR A 5 18.34 -11.93 11.12
CA THR A 5 18.27 -11.47 9.72
C THR A 5 19.14 -10.23 9.57
N THR A 6 20.40 -10.46 9.23
CA THR A 6 21.36 -9.42 8.87
C THR A 6 20.90 -8.73 7.58
N CYS A 7 20.33 -7.53 7.71
CA CYS A 7 20.18 -6.62 6.58
C CYS A 7 21.58 -6.22 6.09
N TYR A 8 22.08 -6.90 5.06
CA TYR A 8 23.41 -6.68 4.49
C TYR A 8 23.54 -5.28 3.88
N TYR A 9 24.45 -4.47 4.44
CA TYR A 9 24.91 -3.17 3.91
C TYR A 9 25.87 -3.28 2.72
N GLY A 10 25.61 -4.21 1.80
CA GLY A 10 26.37 -4.37 0.57
C GLY A 10 25.41 -4.62 -0.56
N CYS A 11 25.36 -3.70 -1.52
CA CYS A 11 24.89 -4.00 -2.86
C CYS A 11 25.72 -5.21 -3.32
N PRO A 12 25.16 -6.43 -3.46
CA PRO A 12 25.95 -7.58 -3.87
C PRO A 12 26.61 -7.26 -5.22
N GLU A 13 27.79 -7.82 -5.49
CA GLU A 13 28.56 -7.49 -6.70
C GLU A 13 27.81 -7.83 -8.00
N ASP A 14 26.80 -8.70 -7.91
CA ASP A 14 25.89 -9.08 -8.99
C ASP A 14 24.52 -8.35 -8.92
N PHE A 15 24.39 -7.27 -8.15
CA PHE A 15 23.16 -6.47 -8.12
C PHE A 15 23.04 -5.70 -9.42
N ASP A 16 22.23 -6.23 -10.34
CA ASP A 16 21.73 -5.45 -11.47
C ASP A 16 20.33 -4.92 -11.10
N PRO A 17 20.21 -3.64 -10.70
CA PRO A 17 18.91 -3.05 -10.36
C PRO A 17 17.94 -3.05 -11.52
N ASP A 18 18.44 -3.06 -12.78
CA ASP A 18 17.60 -3.01 -13.96
C ASP A 18 16.97 -4.39 -14.23
N GLU A 19 17.68 -5.49 -13.96
CA GLU A 19 17.15 -6.85 -14.08
C GLU A 19 16.12 -7.14 -12.97
N ASP A 20 16.44 -6.83 -11.72
CA ASP A 20 15.54 -7.02 -10.58
C ASP A 20 14.27 -6.18 -10.72
N MET A 21 14.38 -4.94 -11.23
CA MET A 21 13.22 -4.08 -11.51
C MET A 21 12.34 -4.68 -12.61
N GLN A 22 12.94 -5.19 -13.70
CA GLN A 22 12.19 -5.84 -14.76
C GLN A 22 11.45 -7.09 -14.29
N LEU A 23 12.07 -7.90 -13.42
CA LEU A 23 11.42 -9.07 -12.83
C LEU A 23 10.26 -8.67 -11.92
N PHE A 24 10.43 -7.61 -11.13
CA PHE A 24 9.38 -7.09 -10.27
C PHE A 24 8.20 -6.54 -11.08
N ASP A 25 8.46 -5.73 -12.09
CA ASP A 25 7.43 -5.18 -12.99
C ASP A 25 6.68 -6.30 -13.73
N GLN A 26 7.38 -7.33 -14.21
CA GLN A 26 6.76 -8.49 -14.85
C GLN A 26 5.83 -9.25 -13.90
N GLU A 27 6.21 -9.44 -12.64
CA GLU A 27 5.32 -10.11 -11.68
C GLU A 27 4.13 -9.20 -11.34
N LEU A 28 4.32 -7.88 -11.18
CA LEU A 28 3.22 -6.93 -10.97
C LEU A 28 2.22 -7.00 -12.12
N ASP A 29 2.67 -6.99 -13.37
CA ASP A 29 1.81 -7.13 -14.53
C ASP A 29 1.06 -8.47 -14.51
N LYS A 30 1.77 -9.56 -14.17
CA LYS A 30 1.20 -10.91 -14.14
C LYS A 30 0.12 -11.10 -13.06
N ILE A 31 0.26 -10.48 -11.89
CA ILE A 31 -0.74 -10.57 -10.81
C ILE A 31 -1.85 -9.50 -10.91
N GLY A 32 -1.75 -8.62 -11.90
CA GLY A 32 -2.72 -7.54 -12.13
C GLY A 32 -2.53 -6.34 -11.21
N GLY A 33 -1.28 -6.06 -10.81
CA GLY A 33 -0.88 -4.88 -10.06
C GLY A 33 -0.52 -5.16 -8.59
N GLY A 34 -0.64 -4.14 -7.76
CA GLY A 34 -0.08 -4.11 -6.40
C GLY A 34 -0.77 -4.92 -5.31
N TYR A 35 -1.64 -5.89 -5.64
CA TYR A 35 -2.62 -6.45 -4.70
C TYR A 35 -2.16 -7.72 -3.96
N GLU A 36 -1.67 -8.72 -4.69
CA GLU A 36 -1.34 -10.06 -4.15
C GLU A 36 0.15 -10.35 -4.38
N ILE A 37 0.99 -9.41 -3.95
CA ILE A 37 2.45 -9.51 -4.12
C ILE A 37 2.99 -10.54 -3.13
N ASP A 38 3.73 -11.53 -3.64
CA ASP A 38 4.54 -12.40 -2.80
C ASP A 38 5.91 -11.77 -2.57
N PHE A 39 6.02 -10.98 -1.50
CA PHE A 39 7.23 -10.23 -1.16
C PHE A 39 8.46 -11.12 -0.93
N ASN A 40 8.29 -12.41 -0.64
CA ASN A 40 9.41 -13.34 -0.44
C ASN A 40 10.12 -13.71 -1.75
N LYS A 41 9.50 -13.45 -2.91
CA LYS A 41 10.14 -13.68 -4.22
C LYS A 41 11.19 -12.65 -4.56
N PHE A 42 11.20 -11.52 -3.86
CA PHE A 42 12.02 -10.37 -4.22
C PHE A 42 13.06 -10.06 -3.16
N ARG A 43 14.28 -9.84 -3.62
CA ARG A 43 15.36 -9.33 -2.78
C ARG A 43 15.14 -7.85 -2.43
N TYR A 44 14.53 -7.10 -3.34
CA TYR A 44 14.24 -5.68 -3.20
C TYR A 44 12.85 -5.37 -3.74
N CYS A 45 12.03 -4.67 -2.95
CA CYS A 45 10.61 -4.46 -3.26
C CYS A 45 10.31 -3.02 -3.73
N PHE A 46 11.33 -2.22 -4.07
CA PHE A 46 11.17 -0.90 -4.71
C PHE A 46 10.15 0.05 -4.04
N GLY A 47 10.10 0.07 -2.70
CA GLY A 47 9.17 0.93 -1.95
C GLY A 47 7.78 0.33 -1.71
N TRP A 48 7.52 -0.88 -2.21
CA TRP A 48 6.32 -1.67 -1.92
C TRP A 48 6.42 -2.40 -0.59
N LYS A 49 5.32 -2.41 0.17
CA LYS A 49 5.23 -3.10 1.45
C LYS A 49 3.83 -3.69 1.68
N PRO A 50 3.73 -4.86 2.34
CA PRO A 50 2.46 -5.32 2.86
C PRO A 50 2.03 -4.42 4.02
N LEU A 51 0.72 -4.17 4.13
CA LEU A 51 0.14 -3.53 5.30
C LEU A 51 -0.42 -4.61 6.22
N ASP A 52 0.09 -4.68 7.44
CA ASP A 52 -0.51 -5.52 8.47
C ASP A 52 -1.82 -4.87 8.93
N LEU A 53 -2.94 -5.54 8.66
CA LEU A 53 -4.27 -5.02 8.97
C LEU A 53 -4.59 -5.06 10.47
N ASP A 54 -4.02 -6.01 11.19
CA ASP A 54 -4.33 -6.23 12.60
C ASP A 54 -3.36 -5.47 13.53
N ASP A 55 -2.37 -4.79 12.96
CA ASP A 55 -1.47 -3.93 13.70
C ASP A 55 -2.20 -2.65 14.14
N GLY A 56 -2.23 -2.47 15.47
CA GLY A 56 -2.86 -1.35 16.15
C GLY A 56 -1.88 -0.20 16.24
N GLY A 57 -1.92 0.67 15.22
CA GLY A 57 -1.13 1.88 15.21
C GLY A 57 0.35 1.62 14.97
N THR A 58 0.73 1.38 13.70
CA THR A 58 1.91 2.01 13.10
C THR A 58 2.18 1.52 11.66
N CYS A 59 1.62 2.24 10.69
CA CYS A 59 2.47 2.64 9.58
C CYS A 59 3.53 3.61 10.13
N PHE A 60 4.56 3.11 10.84
CA PHE A 60 5.78 3.90 10.99
C PHE A 60 6.21 4.20 9.56
N LEU A 61 6.29 5.50 9.22
CA LEU A 61 7.18 5.97 8.16
C LEU A 61 8.45 5.14 8.31
N THR A 62 8.67 4.15 7.45
CA THR A 62 9.70 3.18 7.75
C THR A 62 11.00 3.95 7.78
N THR A 63 11.56 4.11 8.98
CA THR A 63 12.90 4.58 9.14
C THR A 63 13.75 3.54 8.44
N TYR A 64 14.29 3.90 7.27
CA TYR A 64 15.41 3.15 6.76
C TYR A 64 16.53 3.39 7.78
N LYS A 65 16.85 2.37 8.59
CA LYS A 65 18.14 2.34 9.25
C LYS A 65 19.17 2.07 8.17
N ALA A 66 20.10 3.01 8.03
CA ALA A 66 21.34 2.80 7.30
C ALA A 66 22.51 3.00 8.28
N GLY A 67 23.00 1.90 8.86
CA GLY A 67 23.97 1.90 9.94
C GLY A 67 23.43 2.62 11.18
N ASN A 68 24.13 3.66 11.63
CA ASN A 68 23.79 4.46 12.80
C ASN A 68 22.85 5.66 12.51
N PHE A 69 22.22 5.71 11.33
CA PHE A 69 21.35 6.81 10.94
C PHE A 69 19.90 6.35 10.75
N GLU A 70 18.98 7.08 11.35
CA GLU A 70 17.54 6.95 11.18
C GLU A 70 17.06 8.02 10.18
N PHE A 71 16.44 7.58 9.08
CA PHE A 71 15.91 8.47 8.04
C PHE A 71 14.38 8.35 7.95
N SER A 72 13.67 9.41 8.31
CA SER A 72 12.26 9.66 7.94
C SER A 72 12.25 10.73 6.84
N GLY A 73 11.61 10.46 5.69
CA GLY A 73 11.63 11.42 4.57
C GLY A 73 10.54 11.22 3.53
N GLU A 74 10.01 12.35 3.06
CA GLU A 74 9.08 12.51 1.94
C GLU A 74 9.88 12.47 0.62
N PHE A 75 9.51 11.58 -0.32
CA PHE A 75 10.14 11.51 -1.64
C PHE A 75 9.52 12.56 -2.57
N SER A 76 10.14 13.73 -2.67
CA SER A 76 9.89 14.65 -3.79
C SER A 76 10.81 14.26 -4.93
N GLY A 77 10.25 13.60 -5.94
CA GLY A 77 10.96 13.26 -7.17
C GLY A 77 11.24 14.52 -7.99
N HIS A 78 12.49 14.98 -8.00
CA HIS A 78 13.25 15.43 -9.18
C HIS A 78 14.57 16.07 -8.70
N THR A 79 15.71 15.50 -9.11
CA THR A 79 17.07 16.07 -9.06
C THR A 79 17.57 16.68 -7.73
N GLY A 80 18.44 15.96 -7.02
CA GLY A 80 19.54 16.56 -6.25
C GLY A 80 19.19 17.49 -5.06
N GLY A 81 18.11 17.24 -4.33
CA GLY A 81 17.74 18.03 -3.13
C GLY A 81 18.05 17.30 -1.83
N CYS A 82 18.82 17.93 -0.94
CA CYS A 82 19.17 17.41 0.39
C CYS A 82 17.94 17.05 1.24
N LEU A 83 17.92 15.83 1.80
CA LEU A 83 16.96 15.41 2.83
C LEU A 83 17.00 16.35 4.03
N ARG A 84 15.87 16.99 4.36
CA ARG A 84 15.70 17.65 5.65
C ARG A 84 15.23 16.63 6.68
N ARG A 85 15.90 16.62 7.84
CA ARG A 85 15.55 15.84 9.03
C ARG A 85 14.12 16.19 9.47
N ILE A 86 13.16 15.28 9.30
CA ILE A 86 11.81 15.39 9.88
C ILE A 86 11.81 14.63 11.21
N ASN A 87 11.99 15.34 12.32
CA ASN A 87 11.95 14.77 13.68
C ASN A 87 10.52 14.48 14.19
N SER A 88 9.55 14.24 13.29
CA SER A 88 8.17 13.95 13.67
C SER A 88 7.80 12.57 13.15
N SER A 89 7.43 11.67 14.06
CA SER A 89 6.63 10.49 13.72
C SER A 89 5.35 10.97 13.05
N PHE A 90 5.12 10.58 11.80
CA PHE A 90 3.83 10.74 11.15
C PHE A 90 3.15 9.38 11.20
N THR A 91 2.07 9.29 11.98
CA THR A 91 1.17 8.15 11.97
C THR A 91 0.04 8.48 11.00
N MET A 92 -0.39 7.50 10.21
CA MET A 92 -1.58 7.67 9.35
C MET A 92 -2.87 7.67 10.14
N VAL A 93 -2.81 7.13 11.36
CA VAL A 93 -3.94 6.77 12.22
C VAL A 93 -3.55 7.09 13.67
N ASP A 94 -4.45 7.73 14.41
CA ASP A 94 -4.28 7.94 15.85
C ASP A 94 -4.82 6.71 16.61
N GLU A 95 -4.06 6.20 17.59
CA GLU A 95 -4.57 5.15 18.49
C GLU A 95 -5.90 5.61 19.12
N PRO A 96 -6.96 4.76 19.15
CA PRO A 96 -6.92 3.29 19.07
C PRO A 96 -7.28 2.69 17.70
N GLU A 97 -7.37 3.48 16.62
CA GLU A 97 -7.79 2.96 15.31
C GLU A 97 -6.74 2.00 14.73
N THR A 98 -7.21 0.84 14.23
CA THR A 98 -6.34 -0.15 13.59
C THR A 98 -6.08 0.18 12.12
N ASN A 99 -5.02 -0.38 11.52
CA ASN A 99 -4.80 -0.27 10.07
C ASN A 99 -6.02 -0.80 9.28
N ARG A 100 -6.70 -1.83 9.78
CA ARG A 100 -7.95 -2.35 9.21
C ARG A 100 -9.06 -1.29 9.18
N ASP A 101 -9.24 -0.53 10.25
CA ASP A 101 -10.28 0.51 10.32
C ASP A 101 -10.00 1.65 9.34
N PHE A 102 -8.74 2.06 9.23
CA PHE A 102 -8.30 3.05 8.25
C PHE A 102 -8.52 2.57 6.81
N ILE A 103 -8.09 1.35 6.48
CA ILE A 103 -8.30 0.78 5.15
C ILE A 103 -9.79 0.57 4.85
N ALA A 104 -10.59 0.20 5.83
CA ALA A 104 -12.04 0.12 5.68
C ALA A 104 -12.66 1.48 5.38
N THR A 105 -12.15 2.56 5.99
CA THR A 105 -12.57 3.93 5.69
C THR A 105 -12.24 4.30 4.24
N LEU A 106 -11.04 3.98 3.76
CA LEU A 106 -10.66 4.20 2.35
C LEU A 106 -11.53 3.36 1.40
N ALA A 107 -11.77 2.08 1.71
CA ALA A 107 -12.60 1.21 0.89
C ALA A 107 -14.06 1.70 0.81
N ASN A 108 -14.63 2.15 1.93
CA ASN A 108 -15.97 2.76 1.96
C ASN A 108 -16.04 4.05 1.14
N LEU A 109 -15.03 4.91 1.22
CA LEU A 109 -14.95 6.13 0.42
C LEU A 109 -14.97 5.79 -1.07
N VAL A 110 -14.15 4.83 -1.48
CA VAL A 110 -14.06 4.36 -2.86
C VAL A 110 -15.38 3.76 -3.35
N LEU A 111 -16.04 2.94 -2.53
CA LEU A 111 -17.34 2.36 -2.87
C LEU A 111 -18.43 3.41 -2.98
N THR A 112 -18.46 4.39 -2.07
CA THR A 112 -19.40 5.51 -2.14
C THR A 112 -19.22 6.26 -3.46
N ASN A 113 -17.97 6.57 -3.82
CA ASN A 113 -17.65 7.24 -5.07
C ASN A 113 -18.04 6.39 -6.30
N HIS A 114 -17.87 5.07 -6.24
CA HIS A 114 -18.28 4.16 -7.30
C HIS A 114 -19.82 4.14 -7.46
N ASN A 115 -20.55 3.94 -6.36
CA ASN A 115 -22.02 3.93 -6.34
C ASN A 115 -22.62 5.26 -6.82
N GLU A 116 -21.99 6.40 -6.50
CA GLU A 116 -22.43 7.72 -6.98
C GLU A 116 -22.19 7.93 -8.48
N LYS A 117 -21.12 7.34 -9.03
CA LYS A 117 -20.75 7.47 -10.45
C LYS A 117 -21.55 6.52 -11.35
N GLU A 118 -21.91 5.34 -10.85
CA GLU A 118 -22.67 4.36 -11.61
C GLU A 118 -24.11 4.82 -11.84
N LEU A 119 -24.46 5.08 -13.10
CA LEU A 119 -25.80 5.53 -13.52
C LEU A 119 -26.92 4.53 -13.20
N SER A 120 -26.56 3.27 -12.90
CA SER A 120 -27.49 2.19 -12.56
C SER A 120 -27.95 2.19 -11.09
N GLY A 121 -27.40 3.05 -10.22
CA GLY A 121 -27.84 3.16 -8.83
C GLY A 121 -27.51 1.92 -7.99
N THR A 122 -26.29 1.42 -8.11
CA THR A 122 -25.83 0.32 -7.25
C THR A 122 -25.71 0.79 -5.80
N ASN A 123 -26.12 -0.05 -4.85
CA ASN A 123 -25.96 0.20 -3.42
C ASN A 123 -25.01 -0.85 -2.85
N LEU A 124 -23.79 -0.89 -3.40
CA LEU A 124 -22.77 -1.84 -2.97
C LEU A 124 -22.32 -1.51 -1.55
N GLU A 125 -22.27 -2.52 -0.69
CA GLU A 125 -21.86 -2.40 0.70
C GLU A 125 -20.49 -3.06 0.91
N LEU A 126 -19.67 -2.44 1.76
CA LEU A 126 -18.36 -3.00 2.12
C LEU A 126 -18.53 -4.31 2.91
N GLY A 127 -17.87 -5.36 2.47
CA GLY A 127 -17.66 -6.60 3.21
C GLY A 127 -16.32 -6.60 3.97
N ASN A 128 -15.61 -7.72 3.94
CA ASN A 128 -14.32 -7.84 4.62
C ASN A 128 -13.17 -7.23 3.81
N ILE A 129 -12.24 -6.57 4.50
CA ILE A 129 -10.92 -6.26 3.94
C ILE A 129 -10.07 -7.53 3.93
N LEU A 130 -9.57 -7.91 2.75
CA LEU A 130 -8.82 -9.14 2.55
C LEU A 130 -7.32 -8.91 2.68
N ILE A 131 -6.79 -7.93 1.94
CA ILE A 131 -5.37 -7.57 1.93
C ILE A 131 -5.23 -6.10 1.53
N ALA A 132 -4.21 -5.44 2.05
CA ALA A 132 -3.77 -4.15 1.58
C ALA A 132 -2.25 -4.13 1.46
N ASN A 133 -1.75 -3.56 0.37
CA ASN A 133 -0.35 -3.21 0.21
C ASN A 133 -0.25 -1.71 -0.04
N PHE A 134 0.93 -1.14 0.17
CA PHE A 134 1.18 0.23 -0.20
C PHE A 134 2.51 0.41 -0.91
N HIS A 135 2.57 1.41 -1.79
CA HIS A 135 3.77 1.83 -2.48
C HIS A 135 4.11 3.28 -2.09
N LEU A 136 5.36 3.49 -1.68
CA LEU A 136 5.91 4.80 -1.32
C LEU A 136 6.56 5.44 -2.55
N SER A 137 5.82 6.30 -3.25
CA SER A 137 6.40 7.16 -4.30
C SER A 137 6.28 8.64 -3.92
N CYS A 138 5.57 9.44 -4.71
CA CYS A 138 5.27 10.84 -4.39
C CYS A 138 3.96 10.91 -3.60
N GLY A 139 3.81 10.12 -2.53
CA GLY A 139 2.56 9.89 -1.80
C GLY A 139 2.33 8.41 -1.51
N PHE A 140 1.35 8.08 -0.65
CA PHE A 140 1.01 6.69 -0.35
C PHE A 140 -0.03 6.19 -1.34
N SER A 141 0.30 5.17 -2.14
CA SER A 141 -0.68 4.50 -2.97
C SER A 141 -1.05 3.17 -2.33
N PHE A 142 -2.29 3.06 -1.84
CA PHE A 142 -2.84 1.83 -1.28
C PHE A 142 -3.49 0.99 -2.36
N TYR A 143 -3.12 -0.29 -2.40
CA TYR A 143 -3.68 -1.31 -3.27
C TYR A 143 -4.47 -2.25 -2.37
N ILE A 144 -5.80 -2.11 -2.40
CA ILE A 144 -6.70 -2.72 -1.45
C ILE A 144 -7.52 -3.79 -2.18
N SER A 145 -7.55 -5.00 -1.64
CA SER A 145 -8.52 -6.03 -2.03
C SER A 145 -9.52 -6.25 -0.91
N PHE A 146 -10.79 -6.22 -1.25
CA PHE A 146 -11.88 -6.30 -0.29
C PHE A 146 -13.09 -7.02 -0.90
N GLN A 147 -13.99 -7.47 -0.05
CA GLN A 147 -15.27 -8.03 -0.46
C GLN A 147 -16.32 -6.94 -0.54
N VAL A 148 -17.25 -7.09 -1.47
CA VAL A 148 -18.39 -6.21 -1.67
C VAL A 148 -19.65 -7.04 -1.66
N ASN A 149 -20.64 -6.61 -0.89
CA ASN A 149 -21.96 -7.20 -0.87
C ASN A 149 -22.87 -6.38 -1.78
N ASP A 150 -23.56 -7.03 -2.71
CA ASP A 150 -24.60 -6.40 -3.50
C ASP A 150 -25.97 -6.81 -2.94
N PRO A 151 -26.73 -5.89 -2.30
CA PRO A 151 -28.05 -6.19 -1.77
C PRO A 151 -29.06 -6.66 -2.84
N SER A 152 -28.78 -6.39 -4.11
CA SER A 152 -29.67 -6.72 -5.23
C SER A 152 -29.62 -8.20 -5.60
N ASP A 153 -28.46 -8.85 -5.44
CA ASP A 153 -28.25 -10.25 -5.81
C ASP A 153 -27.86 -11.17 -4.63
N ASN A 154 -27.70 -10.60 -3.42
CA ASN A 154 -27.24 -11.28 -2.21
C ASN A 154 -25.91 -12.03 -2.40
N GLN A 155 -25.07 -11.59 -3.33
CA GLN A 155 -23.75 -12.17 -3.56
C GLN A 155 -22.66 -11.27 -2.98
N THR A 156 -21.62 -11.92 -2.48
CA THR A 156 -20.38 -11.27 -2.08
C THR A 156 -19.36 -11.45 -3.21
N LYS A 157 -18.86 -10.34 -3.76
CA LYS A 157 -17.90 -10.33 -4.87
C LYS A 157 -16.57 -9.71 -4.44
N PRO A 158 -15.42 -10.23 -4.90
CA PRO A 158 -14.13 -9.60 -4.65
C PRO A 158 -13.99 -8.33 -5.49
N TYR A 159 -13.49 -7.27 -4.89
CA TYR A 159 -13.17 -5.99 -5.53
C TYR A 159 -11.73 -5.60 -5.22
N ARG A 160 -11.20 -4.76 -6.11
CA ARG A 160 -9.87 -4.17 -6.04
C ARG A 160 -9.96 -2.66 -6.22
N ALA A 161 -9.25 -1.92 -5.37
CA ALA A 161 -9.18 -0.49 -5.44
C ALA A 161 -7.75 0.04 -5.28
N VAL A 162 -7.50 1.18 -5.92
CA VAL A 162 -6.29 1.98 -5.71
C VAL A 162 -6.71 3.33 -5.14
N VAL A 163 -6.12 3.68 -4.00
CA VAL A 163 -6.34 4.97 -3.34
C VAL A 163 -5.00 5.64 -3.14
N ARG A 164 -4.88 6.88 -3.60
CA ARG A 164 -3.71 7.70 -3.30
C ARG A 164 -4.03 8.61 -2.13
N TYR A 165 -3.22 8.52 -1.08
CA TYR A 165 -3.37 9.26 0.15
C TYR A 165 -2.23 10.27 0.31
N PHE A 166 -2.64 11.50 0.56
CA PHE A 166 -1.81 12.62 0.99
C PHE A 166 -2.39 13.23 2.26
N PRO A 167 -1.57 13.80 3.14
CA PRO A 167 -2.09 14.57 4.27
C PRO A 167 -3.03 15.68 3.79
N GLY A 168 -4.33 15.54 4.10
CA GLY A 168 -5.38 16.48 3.69
C GLY A 168 -6.03 16.23 2.33
N GLU A 169 -5.60 15.22 1.57
CA GLU A 169 -6.17 14.90 0.26
C GLU A 169 -6.20 13.38 0.01
N ILE A 170 -7.36 12.87 -0.43
CA ILE A 170 -7.54 11.46 -0.78
C ILE A 170 -8.07 11.39 -2.21
N GLU A 171 -7.33 10.73 -3.09
CA GLU A 171 -7.68 10.52 -4.49
C GLU A 171 -8.09 9.06 -4.70
N VAL A 172 -9.33 8.84 -5.14
CA VAL A 172 -9.82 7.54 -5.60
C VAL A 172 -9.35 7.33 -7.03
N VAL A 173 -8.35 6.45 -7.22
CA VAL A 173 -7.76 6.18 -8.53
C VAL A 173 -8.60 5.16 -9.31
N SER A 174 -8.99 4.05 -8.67
CA SER A 174 -9.81 3.01 -9.30
C SER A 174 -10.59 2.19 -8.29
N CYS A 175 -11.72 1.61 -8.73
CA CYS A 175 -12.52 0.64 -7.99
C CYS A 175 -13.20 -0.30 -8.98
N ASN A 176 -12.80 -1.56 -9.03
CA ASN A 176 -13.33 -2.53 -9.98
C ASN A 176 -13.54 -3.89 -9.31
N PRO A 177 -14.50 -4.71 -9.79
CA PRO A 177 -14.53 -6.14 -9.48
C PRO A 177 -13.17 -6.79 -9.79
N LYS A 178 -12.78 -7.80 -9.01
CA LYS A 178 -11.63 -8.64 -9.35
C LYS A 178 -12.04 -9.66 -10.42
N ASP A 179 -11.35 -9.64 -11.56
CA ASP A 179 -11.51 -10.61 -12.65
C ASP A 179 -11.02 -12.03 -12.27
#